data_AF-A0AAW5MS43-F1
#
_entry.id   AF-A0AAW5MS43-F1
#
_cell.length_a   1.000
_cell.length_b   1.000
_cell.length_c   1.000
_cell.angle_alpha   90.00
_cell.angle_beta   90.00
_cell.angle_gamma   90.00
#
_symmetry.space_group_name_H-M   'P 1'
#
loop_
_entity.id
_entity.type
_entity.pdbx_description
1 polymer ?
#
loop_
_entity_poly.entity_id
_entity_poly.type
_entity_poly.pdbx_seq_one_letter_code
_entity_poly.pdbx_strand_id
1 'polypeptide(L)'
;AIKDGSRWTRDILWSEDNHFRSATLSSTFSFAGLETLNIAGRNVLCNVWQEEVTSTRPEKQWQNTFWVDSATGQVRQSRQMLGAGVIPVEM
;
A
#
# COMPACT_ATOMS: atom_id res chain seq x y z
N ALA A 1 5.40 1.13 -13.68
CA ALA A 1 5.57 -0.18 -13.00
C ALA A 1 6.42 0.04 -11.74
N ILE A 2 6.02 -0.56 -10.62
CA ILE A 2 6.83 -0.55 -9.38
C ILE A 2 8.10 -1.36 -9.63
N LYS A 3 9.22 -0.89 -9.10
CA LYS A 3 10.50 -1.60 -9.10
C LYS A 3 10.96 -1.81 -7.67
N ASP A 4 11.79 -2.83 -7.46
CA ASP A 4 12.38 -3.07 -6.15
C ASP A 4 13.21 -1.87 -5.69
N GLY A 5 13.04 -1.48 -4.43
CA GLY A 5 13.63 -0.28 -3.83
C GLY A 5 13.04 1.06 -4.30
N SER A 6 11.92 1.06 -5.05
CA SER A 6 11.26 2.30 -5.46
C SER A 6 10.86 3.11 -4.23
N ARG A 7 11.09 4.42 -4.27
CA ARG A 7 10.72 5.34 -3.20
C ARG A 7 9.70 6.34 -3.68
N TRP A 8 8.78 6.70 -2.79
CA TRP A 8 7.77 7.71 -3.06
C TRP A 8 7.47 8.52 -1.81
N THR A 9 7.43 9.85 -1.95
CA THR A 9 7.04 10.76 -0.89
C THR A 9 5.76 11.48 -1.31
N ARG A 10 4.80 11.58 -0.39
CA ARG A 10 3.49 12.19 -0.65
C ARG A 10 2.97 12.93 0.57
N ASP A 11 2.30 14.04 0.34
CA ASP A 11 1.45 14.66 1.36
C ASP A 11 0.06 14.05 1.30
N ILE A 12 -0.51 13.78 2.46
CA ILE A 12 -1.86 13.24 2.59
C ILE A 12 -2.72 14.15 3.47
N LEU A 13 -4.02 14.07 3.23
CA LEU A 13 -5.07 14.70 4.03
C LEU A 13 -6.07 13.62 4.42
N TRP A 14 -6.55 13.66 5.66
CA TRP A 14 -7.64 12.80 6.10
C TRP A 14 -8.48 13.50 7.17
N SER A 15 -9.64 12.94 7.45
CA SER A 15 -10.50 13.36 8.56
C SER A 15 -10.45 12.32 9.67
N GLU A 16 -10.26 12.79 10.90
CA GLU A 16 -10.24 11.98 12.12
C GLU A 16 -10.94 12.79 13.22
N ASP A 17 -11.91 12.17 13.92
CA ASP A 17 -12.73 12.85 14.94
C ASP A 17 -13.30 14.20 14.47
N ASN A 18 -13.78 14.24 13.22
CA ASN A 18 -14.31 15.45 12.57
C ASN A 18 -13.30 16.61 12.42
N HIS A 19 -12.00 16.34 12.54
CA HIS A 19 -10.91 17.30 12.31
C HIS A 19 -10.12 16.92 11.05
N PHE A 20 -9.73 17.92 10.26
CA PHE A 20 -8.78 17.73 9.18
C PHE A 20 -7.37 17.53 9.74
N ARG A 21 -6.68 16.52 9.21
CA ARG A 21 -5.30 16.18 9.53
C ARG A 21 -4.49 16.12 8.23
N SER A 22 -3.19 16.38 8.34
CA SER A 22 -2.25 16.22 7.24
C SER A 22 -0.95 15.59 7.73
N ALA A 23 -0.25 14.92 6.82
CA ALA A 23 1.05 14.34 7.07
C ALA A 23 1.84 14.18 5.76
N THR A 24 3.16 14.25 5.84
CA THR A 24 4.05 13.80 4.77
C THR A 24 4.44 12.36 5.04
N LEU A 25 4.21 11.48 4.07
CA LEU A 25 4.58 10.07 4.11
C LEU A 25 5.78 9.82 3.21
N SER A 26 6.70 8.96 3.65
CA SER A 26 7.76 8.40 2.82
C SER A 26 7.61 6.89 2.74
N SER A 27 7.65 6.37 1.52
CA SER A 27 7.41 4.97 1.23
C SER A 27 8.60 4.35 0.51
N THR A 28 8.92 3.10 0.85
CA THR A 28 9.85 2.24 0.10
C THR A 28 9.15 0.95 -0.27
N PHE A 29 9.21 0.57 -1.54
CA PHE A 29 8.58 -0.65 -2.06
C PHE A 29 9.61 -1.75 -2.27
N SER A 30 9.27 -2.97 -1.85
CA SER A 30 10.07 -4.17 -2.05
C SER A 30 9.26 -5.29 -2.70
N PHE A 31 9.90 -6.04 -3.59
CA PHE A 31 9.28 -7.22 -4.19
C PHE A 31 9.27 -8.35 -3.18
N ALA A 32 8.08 -8.84 -2.83
CA ALA A 32 7.89 -9.85 -1.79
C ALA A 32 7.65 -11.27 -2.34
N GLY A 33 7.49 -11.41 -3.66
CA GLY A 33 7.36 -12.70 -4.33
C GLY A 33 6.16 -12.78 -5.27
N LEU A 34 5.82 -14.00 -5.65
CA LEU A 34 4.68 -14.31 -6.49
C LEU A 34 3.62 -15.04 -5.68
N GLU A 35 2.36 -14.69 -5.90
CA GLU A 35 1.22 -15.37 -5.30
C GLU A 35 0.10 -15.54 -6.34
N THR A 36 -0.57 -16.68 -6.33
CA THR A 36 -1.74 -16.90 -7.18
C THR A 36 -3.01 -16.64 -6.37
N LEU A 37 -3.73 -15.59 -6.73
CA LEU A 37 -5.03 -15.28 -6.14
C LEU A 37 -6.14 -16.02 -6.89
N ASN A 38 -7.11 -16.58 -6.16
CA ASN A 38 -8.35 -17.06 -6.73
C ASN A 38 -9.43 -15.97 -6.61
N ILE A 39 -9.78 -15.33 -7.73
CA ILE A 39 -10.72 -14.23 -7.78
C ILE A 39 -11.89 -14.66 -8.65
N ALA A 40 -13.08 -14.80 -8.04
CA ALA A 40 -14.30 -15.27 -8.71
C ALA A 40 -14.08 -16.56 -9.53
N GLY A 41 -13.33 -17.52 -8.98
CA GLY A 41 -13.04 -18.80 -9.62
C GLY A 41 -11.94 -18.76 -10.69
N ARG A 42 -11.28 -17.62 -10.90
CA ARG A 42 -10.14 -17.48 -11.81
C ARG A 42 -8.85 -17.34 -11.03
N ASN A 43 -7.83 -18.07 -11.45
CA ASN A 43 -6.49 -17.94 -10.89
C ASN A 43 -5.75 -16.79 -11.58
N VAL A 44 -5.30 -15.82 -10.80
CA VAL A 44 -4.54 -14.64 -11.25
C VAL A 44 -3.18 -14.67 -10.58
N LEU A 45 -2.11 -14.77 -11.37
CA LEU A 45 -0.75 -14.65 -10.88
C LEU A 45 -0.46 -13.18 -10.56
N CYS A 46 -0.01 -12.92 -9.33
CA CYS A 46 0.28 -11.60 -8.83
C CYS A 46 1.73 -11.50 -8.36
N ASN A 47 2.36 -10.38 -8.70
CA ASN A 47 3.54 -9.85 -8.04
C ASN A 47 3.11 -9.22 -6.71
N VAL A 48 3.60 -9.76 -5.60
CA VAL A 48 3.34 -9.21 -4.27
C VAL A 48 4.38 -8.13 -3.98
N TRP A 49 3.91 -6.94 -3.62
CA TRP A 49 4.74 -5.80 -3.24
C TRP A 49 4.45 -5.41 -1.81
N GLN A 50 5.50 -5.29 -1.00
CA GLN A 50 5.44 -4.69 0.32
C GLN A 50 5.82 -3.22 0.21
N GLU A 51 5.09 -2.35 0.90
CA GLU A 51 5.40 -0.93 1.05
C GLU A 51 5.67 -0.67 2.52
N GLU A 52 6.90 -0.29 2.86
CA GLU A 52 7.20 0.29 4.17
C GLU A 52 6.92 1.78 4.13
N VAL A 53 6.06 2.26 5.03
CA VAL A 53 5.63 3.66 5.09
C VAL A 53 6.05 4.27 6.41
N THR A 54 6.65 5.45 6.36
CA THR A 54 6.91 6.31 7.52
C THR A 54 6.13 7.61 7.41
N SER A 55 5.61 8.10 8.54
CA SER A 55 5.01 9.41 8.68
C SER A 55 5.83 10.25 9.64
N THR A 56 6.01 11.54 9.35
CA THR A 56 6.75 12.45 10.23
C THR A 56 5.85 13.07 11.31
N ARG A 57 4.54 13.19 11.06
CA ARG A 57 3.56 13.80 11.98
C ARG A 57 2.17 13.18 11.80
N PRO A 58 1.69 12.34 12.73
CA PRO A 58 2.42 11.76 13.86
C PRO A 58 3.58 10.86 13.38
N GLU A 59 4.62 10.72 14.20
CA GLU A 59 5.70 9.78 13.92
C GLU A 59 5.18 8.34 14.03
N LYS A 60 5.09 7.66 12.89
CA LYS A 60 4.59 6.28 12.79
C LYS A 60 5.24 5.55 11.63
N GLN A 61 5.29 4.23 11.75
CA GLN A 61 5.71 3.34 10.67
C GLN A 61 4.72 2.18 10.55
N TRP A 62 4.42 1.77 9.33
CA TRP A 62 3.61 0.60 9.05
C TRP A 62 3.96 -0.01 7.70
N GLN A 63 3.37 -1.17 7.42
CA GLN A 63 3.54 -1.87 6.15
C GLN A 63 2.19 -2.00 5.44
N ASN A 64 2.18 -1.74 4.14
CA ASN A 64 1.09 -2.11 3.25
C ASN A 64 1.52 -3.28 2.35
N THR A 65 0.56 -4.03 1.83
CA THR A 65 0.80 -5.11 0.85
C THR A 65 -0.13 -4.94 -0.34
N PHE A 66 0.42 -5.14 -1.54
CA PHE A 66 -0.31 -5.04 -2.79
C PHE A 66 -0.08 -6.29 -3.63
N TRP A 67 -1.15 -6.88 -4.13
CA TRP A 67 -1.10 -7.97 -5.10
C TRP A 67 -1.37 -7.38 -6.48
N VAL A 68 -0.32 -7.32 -7.30
CA VAL A 68 -0.35 -6.69 -8.62
C VAL A 68 -0.34 -7.78 -9.68
N ASP A 69 -1.39 -7.90 -10.48
CA ASP A 69 -1.50 -8.81 -11.62
C ASP A 69 -0.23 -8.75 -12.48
N SER A 70 0.47 -9.89 -12.62
CA SER A 70 1.79 -9.93 -13.25
C SER A 70 1.75 -9.67 -14.76
N ALA A 71 0.60 -9.86 -15.40
CA ALA A 71 0.42 -9.67 -16.83
C ALA A 71 -0.04 -8.25 -17.18
N THR A 72 -0.91 -7.66 -16.35
CA THR A 72 -1.55 -6.37 -16.65
C THR A 72 -1.03 -5.20 -15.83
N GLY A 73 -0.40 -5.46 -14.69
CA GLY A 73 0.00 -4.43 -13.73
C GLY A 73 -1.14 -3.83 -12.91
N GLN A 74 -2.37 -4.35 -13.01
CA GLN A 74 -3.48 -3.93 -12.15
C GLN A 74 -3.29 -4.42 -10.71
N VAL A 75 -3.60 -3.57 -9.74
CA VAL A 75 -3.79 -4.02 -8.34
C VAL A 75 -5.07 -4.84 -8.27
N ARG A 76 -4.95 -6.09 -7.80
CA ARG A 76 -6.06 -7.03 -7.63
C ARG A 76 -6.56 -7.10 -6.20
N GLN A 77 -5.67 -6.88 -5.26
CA GLN A 77 -5.96 -6.84 -3.83
C GLN A 77 -4.97 -5.88 -3.16
N SER A 78 -5.40 -5.23 -2.08
CA SER A 78 -4.49 -4.49 -1.20
C SER A 78 -4.89 -4.63 0.27
N ARG A 79 -3.87 -4.61 1.12
CA ARG A 79 -4.01 -4.51 2.58
C ARG A 79 -3.20 -3.32 3.04
N GLN A 80 -3.86 -2.30 3.55
CA GLN A 80 -3.24 -1.00 3.76
C GLN A 80 -3.73 -0.33 5.03
N MET A 81 -2.92 0.58 5.55
CA MET A 81 -3.36 1.62 6.46
C MET A 81 -3.30 2.97 5.73
N LEU A 82 -4.44 3.67 5.70
CA LEU A 82 -4.59 5.03 5.19
C LEU A 82 -4.53 6.06 6.34
N GLY A 83 -4.50 7.33 5.96
CA GLY A 83 -4.11 8.40 6.86
C GLY A 83 -2.65 8.21 7.29
N ALA A 84 -2.29 8.71 8.45
CA ALA A 84 -1.02 8.39 9.09
C ALA A 84 -1.09 7.05 9.84
N GLY A 85 -1.46 5.97 9.14
CA GLY A 85 -1.52 4.63 9.71
C GLY A 85 -2.66 4.41 10.72
N VAL A 86 -3.84 4.99 10.46
CA VAL A 86 -4.98 4.98 11.40
C VAL A 86 -6.25 4.36 10.85
N ILE A 87 -6.40 4.30 9.53
CA ILE A 87 -7.61 3.78 8.88
C ILE A 87 -7.24 2.47 8.15
N PRO A 88 -7.62 1.29 8.64
CA PRO A 88 -7.38 0.05 7.93
C PRO A 88 -8.27 -0.04 6.70
N VAL A 89 -7.69 -0.44 5.58
CA VAL A 89 -8.38 -0.69 4.31
C VAL A 89 -7.92 -2.02 3.74
N GLU A 90 -8.89 -2.87 3.44
CA GLU A 90 -8.70 -4.11 2.70
C GLU A 90 -9.63 -4.06 1.49
N MET A 91 -9.06 -4.29 0.30
CA MET A 91 -9.74 -4.27 -0.99
C MET A 91 -9.35 -5.51 -1.78
#